data_AF-A0A9Q3PCP4-F1
#
_entry.id   AF-A0A9Q3PCP4-F1
#
_cell.length_a   1.000
_cell.length_b   1.000
_cell.length_c   1.000
_cell.angle_alpha   90.00
_cell.angle_beta   90.00
_cell.angle_gamma   90.00
#
_symmetry.space_group_name_H-M   'P 1'
#
loop_
_entity.id
_entity.type
_entity.pdbx_description
1 polymer ?
#
loop_
_entity_poly.entity_id
_entity_poly.type
_entity_poly.pdbx_seq_one_letter_code
_entity_poly.pdbx_strand_id
1 'polypeptide(L)'
;MYGIDLHNNKERYFTIGNNKCQKFAFLPLKRQITVNKVSPVNLELEKFRSEQLNEAKISLHLSDKQENKLSDILYDHKEEFVSDKEPLGAINGHEVDITLNIGRPYPPLLRRPAYPASPKSREALEINITELLNLGVIRKVGHNEEVEITTPVIMTWNNGKSRMVGDFRCQAESMIKVLKCIYNF
;
A
#
# COMPACT_ATOMS: atom_id res chain seq x y z
N MET A 1 4.03 -2.83 21.02
CA MET A 1 3.35 -3.89 20.23
C MET A 1 2.60 -3.20 19.12
N TYR A 2 2.56 -3.80 17.94
CA TYR A 2 1.84 -3.28 16.77
C TYR A 2 0.90 -4.36 16.26
N GLY A 3 -0.33 -3.99 15.94
CA GLY A 3 -1.30 -4.85 15.27
C GLY A 3 -2.08 -4.04 14.24
N ILE A 4 -3.05 -4.68 13.58
CA ILE A 4 -3.94 -4.06 12.59
C ILE A 4 -5.35 -4.59 12.85
N ASP A 5 -6.29 -3.70 13.18
CA ASP A 5 -7.70 -4.01 13.47
C ASP A 5 -8.64 -3.52 12.39
N LEU A 6 -9.71 -4.25 12.13
CA LEU A 6 -10.73 -3.86 11.16
C LEU A 6 -12.09 -3.99 11.84
N HIS A 7 -12.73 -2.85 12.08
CA HIS A 7 -14.08 -2.79 12.65
C HIS A 7 -15.09 -2.50 11.54
N ASN A 8 -16.10 -3.37 11.42
CA ASN A 8 -17.12 -3.24 10.37
C ASN A 8 -18.32 -2.42 10.89
N ASN A 9 -18.36 -1.14 10.52
CA ASN A 9 -19.52 -0.27 10.68
C ASN A 9 -19.54 0.76 9.54
N LYS A 10 -20.61 1.58 9.43
CA LYS A 10 -20.95 2.35 8.21
C LYS A 10 -19.88 3.30 7.63
N GLU A 11 -18.83 3.60 8.37
CA GLU A 11 -17.62 4.27 7.87
C GLU A 11 -16.40 3.52 8.42
N ARG A 12 -15.37 3.31 7.59
CA ARG A 12 -14.20 2.51 7.97
C ARG A 12 -13.12 3.40 8.60
N TYR A 13 -12.73 3.08 9.83
CA TYR A 13 -11.65 3.77 10.56
C TYR A 13 -10.66 2.79 11.19
N PHE A 14 -9.45 3.31 11.43
CA PHE A 14 -8.28 2.49 11.62
C PHE A 14 -7.18 3.28 12.43
N THR A 15 -6.80 2.90 13.69
CA THR A 15 -5.94 3.67 14.69
C THR A 15 -4.43 3.26 14.88
N ILE A 16 -3.68 3.57 15.99
CA ILE A 16 -2.18 3.45 16.16
C ILE A 16 -1.47 2.86 17.43
N GLY A 17 -0.53 1.88 17.24
CA GLY A 17 0.36 1.22 18.24
C GLY A 17 -0.24 0.60 19.52
N ASN A 18 -0.08 1.32 20.62
CA ASN A 18 -0.93 1.27 21.79
C ASN A 18 -1.25 2.75 22.05
N ASN A 19 -2.05 3.39 21.19
CA ASN A 19 -2.48 4.78 21.38
C ASN A 19 -3.91 5.05 20.87
N LYS A 20 -4.80 5.30 21.82
CA LYS A 20 -6.27 5.18 21.69
C LYS A 20 -6.94 6.31 20.92
N CYS A 21 -6.27 7.45 20.80
CA CYS A 21 -6.90 8.72 20.42
C CYS A 21 -6.73 9.08 18.93
N GLN A 22 -5.77 8.48 18.22
CA GLN A 22 -5.50 8.77 16.81
C GLN A 22 -6.19 7.75 15.91
N LYS A 23 -7.45 8.04 15.53
CA LYS A 23 -8.24 7.33 14.52
C LYS A 23 -7.97 7.95 13.15
N PHE A 24 -7.63 7.12 12.17
CA PHE A 24 -7.58 7.52 10.77
C PHE A 24 -8.82 6.96 10.06
N ALA A 25 -9.37 7.67 9.08
CA ALA A 25 -10.54 7.25 8.31
C ALA A 25 -10.16 7.13 6.83
N PHE A 26 -10.83 6.26 6.08
CA PHE A 26 -10.77 6.32 4.62
C PHE A 26 -11.60 7.54 4.15
N LEU A 27 -10.97 8.48 3.45
CA LEU A 27 -11.62 9.71 2.98
C LEU A 27 -12.58 9.38 1.81
N PRO A 28 -13.88 9.73 1.89
CA PRO A 28 -14.77 9.64 0.75
C PRO A 28 -14.45 10.78 -0.24
N LEU A 29 -13.98 10.44 -1.43
CA LEU A 29 -13.56 11.41 -2.45
C LEU A 29 -14.77 12.15 -3.05
N LYS A 30 -15.13 13.32 -2.51
CA LYS A 30 -16.18 14.18 -3.09
C LYS A 30 -15.62 15.29 -3.97
N ARG A 31 -15.85 15.09 -5.28
CA ARG A 31 -15.93 16.07 -6.37
C ARG A 31 -14.62 16.78 -6.76
N GLN A 32 -14.16 16.41 -7.95
CA GLN A 32 -13.31 17.22 -8.81
C GLN A 32 -13.83 18.66 -8.87
N ILE A 33 -12.95 19.63 -8.62
CA ILE A 33 -13.21 21.02 -8.97
C ILE A 33 -12.82 21.20 -10.44
N THR A 34 -13.82 21.36 -11.30
CA THR A 34 -13.59 21.69 -12.72
C THR A 34 -13.02 23.10 -12.82
N VAL A 35 -11.70 23.23 -12.95
CA VAL A 35 -11.04 24.51 -13.21
C VAL A 35 -10.74 24.61 -14.70
N ASN A 36 -11.62 25.26 -15.45
CA ASN A 36 -11.32 25.73 -16.79
C ASN A 36 -10.19 26.78 -16.72
N LYS A 37 -8.97 26.43 -17.15
CA LYS A 37 -7.91 27.40 -17.46
C LYS A 37 -7.17 27.01 -18.74
N VAL A 38 -6.99 27.99 -19.61
CA VAL A 38 -6.38 27.86 -20.93
C VAL A 38 -4.87 28.08 -20.82
N SER A 39 -4.08 27.08 -21.22
CA SER A 39 -2.59 27.09 -21.34
C SER A 39 -1.80 27.23 -20.01
N PRO A 40 -0.59 26.61 -19.83
CA PRO A 40 0.47 26.40 -20.84
C PRO A 40 1.08 24.98 -20.88
N VAL A 41 0.81 24.22 -21.96
CA VAL A 41 1.17 22.80 -22.10
C VAL A 41 2.68 22.50 -21.92
N ASN A 42 3.57 23.37 -22.41
CA ASN A 42 5.02 23.14 -22.31
C ASN A 42 5.56 23.17 -20.86
N LEU A 43 4.91 23.88 -19.93
CA LEU A 43 5.52 24.18 -18.63
C LEU A 43 5.39 23.01 -17.63
N GLU A 44 4.41 22.13 -17.83
CA GLU A 44 4.33 20.85 -17.11
C GLU A 44 5.17 19.74 -17.77
N LEU A 45 5.22 19.72 -19.10
CA LEU A 45 6.05 18.77 -19.85
C LEU A 45 7.54 18.95 -19.56
N GLU A 46 8.04 20.20 -19.55
CA GLU A 46 9.44 20.50 -19.20
C GLU A 46 9.74 20.20 -17.72
N LYS A 47 8.78 20.41 -16.81
CA LYS A 47 8.92 19.94 -15.42
C LYS A 47 9.04 18.43 -15.35
N PHE A 48 8.15 17.68 -15.99
CA PHE A 48 8.21 16.21 -16.05
C PHE A 48 9.53 15.70 -16.63
N ARG A 49 10.03 16.33 -17.70
CA ARG A 49 11.36 16.05 -18.27
C ARG A 49 12.47 16.27 -17.22
N SER A 50 12.46 17.40 -16.52
CA SER A 50 13.50 17.76 -15.53
C SER A 50 13.44 17.00 -14.20
N GLU A 51 12.23 16.66 -13.72
CA GLU A 51 11.98 16.03 -12.41
C GLU A 51 11.89 14.51 -12.47
N GLN A 52 11.42 13.92 -13.58
CA GLN A 52 11.13 12.48 -13.67
C GLN A 52 11.95 11.77 -14.74
N LEU A 53 12.12 12.36 -15.93
CA LEU A 53 12.91 11.72 -17.01
C LEU A 53 14.42 11.90 -16.84
N ASN A 54 14.87 12.88 -16.05
CA ASN A 54 16.30 13.13 -15.79
C ASN A 54 17.01 11.96 -15.08
N GLU A 55 16.28 11.16 -14.29
CA GLU A 55 16.81 9.92 -13.69
C GLU A 55 16.61 8.68 -14.59
N ALA A 56 15.85 8.82 -15.69
CA ALA A 56 15.54 7.70 -16.57
C ALA A 56 16.72 7.36 -17.49
N LYS A 57 17.03 6.07 -17.61
CA LYS A 57 18.09 5.57 -18.50
C LYS A 57 17.58 5.41 -19.93
N ILE A 58 17.47 6.53 -20.62
CA ILE A 58 17.11 6.59 -22.05
C ILE A 58 18.32 6.14 -22.90
N SER A 59 18.06 5.52 -24.06
CA SER A 59 19.11 5.00 -24.93
C SER A 59 19.80 6.11 -25.72
N LEU A 60 21.13 6.17 -25.64
CA LEU A 60 21.99 7.09 -26.39
C LEU A 60 21.94 6.92 -27.93
N HIS A 61 21.23 5.90 -28.42
CA HIS A 61 21.05 5.65 -29.86
C HIS A 61 19.78 6.30 -30.44
N LEU A 62 18.98 6.97 -29.61
CA LEU A 62 17.84 7.76 -30.07
C LEU A 62 18.34 9.10 -30.62
N SER A 63 17.76 9.53 -31.74
CA SER A 63 17.89 10.92 -32.20
C SER A 63 16.99 11.84 -31.37
N ASP A 64 17.33 13.13 -31.30
CA ASP A 64 16.57 14.15 -30.56
C ASP A 64 15.06 14.12 -30.89
N LYS A 65 14.69 13.82 -32.14
CA LYS A 65 13.30 13.70 -32.59
C LYS A 65 12.58 12.49 -32.00
N GLN A 66 13.28 11.38 -31.81
CA GLN A 66 12.74 10.17 -31.19
C GLN A 66 12.69 10.31 -29.66
N GLU A 67 13.69 10.96 -29.05
CA GLU A 67 13.72 11.22 -27.62
C GLU A 67 12.62 12.20 -27.18
N ASN A 68 12.40 13.29 -27.93
CA ASN A 68 11.26 14.18 -27.71
C ASN A 68 9.94 13.41 -27.84
N LYS A 69 9.74 12.66 -28.93
CA LYS A 69 8.51 11.86 -29.12
C LYS A 69 8.29 10.82 -28.01
N LEU A 70 9.36 10.21 -27.49
CA LEU A 70 9.28 9.30 -26.35
C LEU A 70 8.87 10.04 -25.08
N SER A 71 9.47 11.21 -24.82
CA SER A 71 9.14 12.06 -23.67
C SER A 71 7.67 12.52 -23.69
N ASP A 72 7.15 12.85 -24.87
CA ASP A 72 5.77 13.26 -25.08
C ASP A 72 4.80 12.09 -24.78
N ILE A 73 5.08 10.88 -25.31
CA ILE A 73 4.30 9.67 -25.02
C ILE A 73 4.34 9.32 -23.51
N LEU A 74 5.51 9.42 -22.87
CA LEU A 74 5.64 9.15 -21.43
C LEU A 74 4.91 10.18 -20.57
N TYR A 75 4.79 11.42 -21.05
CA TYR A 75 3.99 12.45 -20.40
C TYR A 75 2.49 12.24 -20.59
N ASP A 76 2.05 11.89 -21.80
CA ASP A 76 0.64 11.60 -22.12
C ASP A 76 0.10 10.42 -21.30
N HIS A 77 0.93 9.40 -21.06
CA HIS A 77 0.60 8.22 -20.25
C HIS A 77 1.15 8.26 -18.82
N LYS A 78 1.56 9.43 -18.29
CA LYS A 78 2.25 9.55 -16.97
C LYS A 78 1.48 8.96 -15.79
N GLU A 79 0.15 8.94 -15.86
CA GLU A 79 -0.75 8.41 -14.81
C GLU A 79 -0.86 6.86 -14.84
N GLU A 80 -0.40 6.21 -15.91
CA GLU A 80 -0.32 4.74 -16.00
C GLU A 80 0.95 4.19 -15.33
N PHE A 81 1.94 5.05 -15.06
CA PHE A 81 3.20 4.69 -14.43
C PHE A 81 3.20 4.98 -12.93
N VAL A 82 3.84 4.09 -12.18
CA VAL A 82 4.07 4.26 -10.74
C VAL A 82 5.02 5.43 -10.51
N SER A 83 4.65 6.37 -9.63
CA SER A 83 5.49 7.53 -9.26
C SER A 83 5.72 7.59 -7.76
N ASP A 84 6.71 8.36 -7.29
CA ASP A 84 6.97 8.53 -5.85
C ASP A 84 5.81 9.19 -5.09
N LYS A 85 4.95 9.92 -5.82
CA LYS A 85 3.75 10.59 -5.28
C LYS A 85 2.55 9.64 -5.25
N GLU A 86 2.43 8.77 -6.26
CA GLU A 86 1.38 7.76 -6.40
C GLU A 86 2.01 6.38 -6.65
N PRO A 87 2.57 5.76 -5.59
CA PRO A 87 3.40 4.56 -5.70
C PRO A 87 2.60 3.27 -5.87
N LEU A 88 1.26 3.33 -5.77
CA LEU A 88 0.38 2.16 -5.80
C LEU A 88 -0.94 2.51 -6.50
N GLY A 89 -1.24 1.80 -7.59
CA GLY A 89 -2.54 1.86 -8.25
C GLY A 89 -3.63 1.20 -7.41
N ALA A 90 -4.47 1.99 -6.75
CA ALA A 90 -5.63 1.49 -6.02
C ALA A 90 -6.84 1.33 -6.95
N ILE A 91 -7.31 0.09 -7.14
CA ILE A 91 -8.51 -0.18 -7.95
C ILE A 91 -9.77 0.11 -7.12
N ASN A 92 -10.31 1.31 -7.27
CA ASN A 92 -11.54 1.74 -6.60
C ASN A 92 -12.72 0.82 -6.93
N GLY A 93 -13.51 0.44 -5.91
CA GLY A 93 -14.70 -0.39 -6.07
C GLY A 93 -14.46 -1.92 -6.02
N HIS A 94 -13.20 -2.37 -6.09
CA HIS A 94 -12.84 -3.79 -6.02
C HIS A 94 -12.29 -4.19 -4.63
N GLU A 95 -12.94 -3.69 -3.59
CA GLU A 95 -12.59 -3.97 -2.20
C GLU A 95 -12.92 -5.43 -1.86
N VAL A 96 -11.94 -6.17 -1.31
CA VAL A 96 -12.12 -7.59 -0.97
C VAL A 96 -12.56 -7.72 0.49
N ASP A 97 -13.79 -8.21 0.69
CA ASP A 97 -14.24 -8.70 2.00
C ASP A 97 -13.84 -10.18 2.15
N ILE A 98 -13.13 -10.53 3.22
CA ILE A 98 -12.60 -11.87 3.46
C ILE A 98 -13.24 -12.45 4.71
N THR A 99 -14.19 -13.36 4.51
CA THR A 99 -14.87 -14.08 5.59
C THR A 99 -14.10 -15.34 5.99
N LEU A 100 -13.90 -15.53 7.30
CA LEU A 100 -13.32 -16.75 7.87
C LEU A 100 -14.38 -17.85 7.99
N ASN A 101 -13.93 -19.12 7.95
CA ASN A 101 -14.78 -20.31 8.13
C ASN A 101 -15.15 -20.58 9.60
N ILE A 102 -14.60 -19.82 10.54
CA ILE A 102 -14.77 -19.93 11.98
C ILE A 102 -15.29 -18.62 12.57
N GLY A 103 -16.17 -18.73 13.56
CA GLY A 103 -16.72 -17.58 14.30
C GLY A 103 -15.92 -17.24 15.56
N ARG A 104 -16.33 -16.16 16.23
CA ARG A 104 -15.84 -15.81 17.57
C ARG A 104 -16.37 -16.81 18.62
N PRO A 105 -15.61 -17.15 19.67
CA PRO A 105 -14.23 -16.72 19.93
C PRO A 105 -13.23 -17.46 19.03
N TYR A 106 -12.29 -16.72 18.42
CA TYR A 106 -11.28 -17.31 17.55
C TYR A 106 -10.30 -18.21 18.32
N PRO A 107 -9.81 -19.30 17.71
CA PRO A 107 -8.89 -20.23 18.35
C PRO A 107 -7.53 -19.55 18.63
N PRO A 108 -6.80 -19.96 19.68
CA PRO A 108 -5.48 -19.39 20.00
C PRO A 108 -4.45 -19.44 18.87
N LEU A 109 -4.59 -20.36 17.90
CA LEU A 109 -3.74 -20.41 16.71
C LEU A 109 -3.83 -19.15 15.83
N LEU A 110 -4.93 -18.40 15.88
CA LEU A 110 -5.05 -17.11 15.20
C LEU A 110 -4.49 -15.94 16.01
N ARG A 111 -4.12 -16.13 17.29
CA ARG A 111 -3.54 -15.11 18.18
C ARG A 111 -2.08 -15.43 18.49
N ARG A 112 -1.25 -15.56 17.44
CA ARG A 112 0.16 -15.96 17.61
C ARG A 112 1.01 -14.77 18.11
N PRO A 113 1.91 -14.97 19.09
CA PRO A 113 2.85 -13.93 19.51
C PRO A 113 3.88 -13.68 18.41
N ALA A 114 4.45 -12.46 18.37
CA ALA A 114 5.54 -12.14 17.49
C ALA A 114 6.79 -13.00 17.79
N TYR A 115 7.53 -13.39 16.76
CA TYR A 115 8.80 -14.09 16.93
C TYR A 115 9.87 -13.18 17.56
N PRO A 116 10.80 -13.73 18.36
CA PRO A 116 11.95 -12.96 18.86
C PRO A 116 12.82 -12.50 17.69
N ALA A 117 13.04 -11.18 17.58
CA ALA A 117 13.81 -10.56 16.51
C ALA A 117 15.16 -10.05 17.02
N SER A 118 16.24 -10.33 16.29
CA SER A 118 17.57 -9.78 16.56
C SER A 118 17.61 -8.26 16.33
N PRO A 119 18.57 -7.50 16.92
CA PRO A 119 18.64 -6.04 16.76
C PRO A 119 18.61 -5.58 15.29
N LYS A 120 19.48 -6.17 14.44
CA LYS A 120 19.49 -5.95 12.98
C LYS A 120 18.13 -6.22 12.31
N SER A 121 17.39 -7.22 12.78
CA SER A 121 16.05 -7.53 12.25
C SER A 121 15.00 -6.52 12.69
N ARG A 122 15.14 -5.92 13.89
CA ARG A 122 14.26 -4.87 14.39
C ARG A 122 14.45 -3.56 13.64
N GLU A 123 15.69 -3.13 13.42
CA GLU A 123 16.01 -1.96 12.59
C GLU A 123 15.43 -2.12 11.18
N ALA A 124 15.61 -3.29 10.57
CA ALA A 124 15.05 -3.61 9.27
C ALA A 124 13.51 -3.61 9.25
N LEU A 125 12.87 -4.14 10.30
CA LEU A 125 11.41 -4.07 10.47
C LEU A 125 10.92 -2.62 10.57
N GLU A 126 11.59 -1.78 11.37
CA GLU A 126 11.20 -0.38 11.56
C GLU A 126 11.28 0.44 10.26
N ILE A 127 12.28 0.18 9.42
CA ILE A 127 12.38 0.75 8.06
C ILE A 127 11.19 0.31 7.18
N ASN A 128 10.95 -1.01 7.07
CA ASN A 128 9.87 -1.56 6.23
C ASN A 128 8.48 -1.08 6.72
N ILE A 129 8.27 -1.00 8.03
CA ILE A 129 7.03 -0.49 8.63
C ILE A 129 6.86 0.99 8.30
N THR A 130 7.90 1.81 8.44
CA THR A 130 7.84 3.25 8.14
C THR A 130 7.52 3.51 6.67
N GLU A 131 8.14 2.75 5.76
CA GLU A 131 7.85 2.78 4.32
C GLU A 131 6.36 2.47 4.06
N LEU A 132 5.86 1.33 4.53
CA LEU A 132 4.46 0.92 4.33
C LEU A 132 3.44 1.87 4.98
N LEU A 133 3.83 2.62 6.01
CA LEU A 133 3.01 3.67 6.63
C LEU A 133 2.94 4.92 5.75
N ASN A 134 4.05 5.33 5.15
CA ASN A 134 4.13 6.47 4.22
C ASN A 134 3.37 6.18 2.91
N LEU A 135 3.46 4.93 2.43
CA LEU A 135 2.71 4.43 1.26
C LEU A 135 1.20 4.26 1.51
N GLY A 136 0.72 4.43 2.75
CA GLY A 136 -0.69 4.22 3.13
C GLY A 136 -1.16 2.75 3.09
N VAL A 137 -0.27 1.79 2.80
CA VAL A 137 -0.58 0.35 2.71
C VAL A 137 -0.97 -0.21 4.06
N ILE A 138 -0.12 0.05 5.06
CA ILE A 138 -0.43 -0.28 6.43
C ILE A 138 -0.75 0.98 7.20
N ARG A 139 -1.49 0.73 8.26
CA ARG A 139 -1.72 1.68 9.31
C ARG A 139 -1.14 1.06 10.59
N LYS A 140 -1.77 1.24 11.73
CA LYS A 140 -1.22 1.02 13.06
C LYS A 140 -2.33 0.30 13.92
N VAL A 141 -2.31 0.19 15.26
CA VAL A 141 -3.52 -0.18 16.08
C VAL A 141 -3.64 0.61 17.38
N GLY A 142 -4.69 1.36 17.58
CA GLY A 142 -4.85 2.20 18.77
C GLY A 142 -5.56 1.44 19.84
N HIS A 143 -5.10 1.52 21.09
CA HIS A 143 -5.42 0.50 22.09
C HIS A 143 -6.90 0.30 22.51
N ASN A 144 -7.87 0.97 21.88
CA ASN A 144 -9.33 0.77 22.06
C ASN A 144 -9.91 -0.23 21.07
N GLU A 145 -9.19 -0.52 19.98
CA GLU A 145 -9.53 -1.57 19.02
C GLU A 145 -8.92 -2.90 19.53
N GLU A 146 -9.64 -4.00 19.39
CA GLU A 146 -9.21 -5.32 19.87
C GLU A 146 -8.71 -6.23 18.73
N VAL A 147 -7.38 -6.22 18.53
CA VAL A 147 -6.41 -7.34 18.44
C VAL A 147 -6.88 -8.80 18.34
N GLU A 148 -7.97 -9.12 17.65
CA GLU A 148 -8.52 -10.47 17.68
C GLU A 148 -7.69 -11.54 16.96
N ILE A 149 -6.95 -11.15 15.91
CA ILE A 149 -6.13 -12.03 15.07
C ILE A 149 -4.74 -11.40 14.89
N THR A 150 -3.69 -12.14 15.22
CA THR A 150 -2.30 -11.68 15.11
C THR A 150 -1.44 -12.68 14.32
N THR A 151 -0.83 -12.17 13.26
CA THR A 151 0.13 -12.90 12.42
C THR A 151 1.55 -12.52 12.82
N PRO A 152 2.45 -13.49 13.09
CA PRO A 152 3.84 -13.16 13.36
C PRO A 152 4.56 -12.84 12.06
N VAL A 153 5.53 -11.94 12.15
CA VAL A 153 6.29 -11.41 11.01
C VAL A 153 7.74 -11.85 11.12
N ILE A 154 8.34 -12.20 9.97
CA ILE A 154 9.74 -12.56 9.82
C ILE A 154 10.42 -11.61 8.83
N MET A 155 11.73 -11.40 9.00
CA MET A 155 12.56 -10.69 8.02
C MET A 155 13.33 -11.69 7.16
N THR A 156 13.21 -11.52 5.86
CA THR A 156 14.01 -12.24 4.86
C THR A 156 15.05 -11.29 4.28
N TRP A 157 16.20 -11.83 3.87
CA TRP A 157 17.32 -11.06 3.33
C TRP A 157 17.71 -11.62 1.97
N ASN A 158 17.83 -10.74 0.97
CA ASN A 158 18.26 -11.10 -0.38
C ASN A 158 19.07 -9.95 -1.00
N ASN A 159 20.27 -10.24 -1.52
CA ASN A 159 21.20 -9.27 -2.10
C ASN A 159 21.41 -8.01 -1.23
N GLY A 160 21.60 -8.21 0.07
CA GLY A 160 21.77 -7.13 1.07
C GLY A 160 20.48 -6.38 1.45
N LYS A 161 19.40 -6.52 0.69
CA LYS A 161 18.10 -5.90 0.99
C LYS A 161 17.29 -6.79 1.94
N SER A 162 16.54 -6.16 2.84
CA SER A 162 15.61 -6.84 3.75
C SER A 162 14.18 -6.77 3.21
N ARG A 163 13.34 -7.76 3.52
CA ARG A 163 11.91 -7.77 3.20
C ARG A 163 11.10 -8.36 4.35
N MET A 164 10.03 -7.67 4.71
CA MET A 164 9.06 -8.10 5.73
C MET A 164 8.09 -9.14 5.16
N VAL A 165 7.88 -10.25 5.87
CA VAL A 165 6.98 -11.35 5.45
C VAL A 165 6.11 -11.81 6.61
N GLY A 166 4.79 -11.90 6.42
CA GLY A 166 3.86 -12.42 7.43
C GLY A 166 3.63 -13.93 7.30
N ASP A 167 3.59 -14.65 8.42
CA ASP A 167 3.29 -16.10 8.47
C ASP A 167 1.78 -16.37 8.50
N PHE A 168 1.12 -16.25 7.35
CA PHE A 168 -0.34 -16.37 7.21
C PHE A 168 -0.89 -17.81 7.20
N ARG A 169 -0.11 -18.84 7.57
CA ARG A 169 -0.53 -20.25 7.44
C ARG A 169 -1.84 -20.56 8.16
N CYS A 170 -1.96 -20.16 9.44
CA CYS A 170 -3.15 -20.42 10.24
C CYS A 170 -4.39 -19.64 9.73
N GLN A 171 -4.18 -18.45 9.16
CA GLN A 171 -5.24 -17.66 8.53
C GLN A 171 -5.70 -18.31 7.23
N ALA A 172 -4.78 -18.80 6.39
CA ALA A 172 -5.10 -19.46 5.12
C ALA A 172 -5.90 -20.76 5.32
N GLU A 173 -5.59 -21.55 6.36
CA GLU A 173 -6.38 -22.71 6.78
C GLU A 173 -7.80 -22.35 7.27
N SER A 174 -7.97 -21.12 7.77
CA SER A 174 -9.22 -20.58 8.32
C SER A 174 -10.04 -19.75 7.31
N MET A 175 -9.55 -19.58 6.07
CA MET A 175 -10.24 -18.81 5.03
C MET A 175 -11.09 -19.69 4.12
N ILE A 176 -12.33 -19.28 3.84
CA ILE A 176 -13.12 -19.92 2.79
C ILE A 176 -12.51 -19.52 1.44
N LYS A 177 -12.35 -20.48 0.50
CA LYS A 177 -12.08 -20.18 -0.91
C LYS A 177 -13.30 -19.52 -1.59
N VAL A 178 -13.62 -18.28 -1.22
CA VAL A 178 -14.56 -17.43 -1.98
C VAL A 178 -13.78 -16.59 -2.99
N LEU A 179 -13.12 -17.27 -3.93
CA LEU A 179 -12.77 -16.67 -5.21
C LEU A 179 -14.03 -16.56 -6.08
N LYS A 180 -15.01 -15.77 -5.63
CA LYS A 180 -15.99 -15.17 -6.53
C LYS A 180 -15.29 -14.02 -7.23
N CYS A 181 -14.49 -14.35 -8.23
CA CYS A 181 -14.16 -13.42 -9.29
C CYS A 181 -15.46 -12.94 -9.93
N ILE A 182 -15.91 -11.74 -9.57
CA ILE A 182 -16.97 -11.05 -10.29
C ILE A 182 -16.35 -10.47 -11.57
N TYR A 183 -16.10 -11.36 -12.53
CA TYR A 183 -15.96 -10.99 -13.94
C TYR A 183 -17.28 -11.28 -14.63
N ASN A 184 -18.20 -10.32 -14.55
CA ASN A 184 -19.24 -10.18 -15.56
C ASN A 184 -18.68 -9.20 -16.60
N PHE A 185 -18.27 -9.72 -17.74
CA PHE A 185 -18.10 -8.96 -18.98
C PHE A 185 -19.48 -8.71 -19.62
#